data_AF-A0A961CZ67-F1
#
_entry.id   AF-A0A961CZ67-F1
#
_cell.length_a   1.000
_cell.length_b   1.000
_cell.length_c   1.000
_cell.angle_alpha   90.00
_cell.angle_beta   90.00
_cell.angle_gamma   90.00
#
_symmetry.space_group_name_H-M   'P 1'
#
loop_
_entity.id
_entity.type
_entity.pdbx_description
1 polymer ?
#
loop_
_entity_poly.entity_id
_entity_poly.type
_entity_poly.pdbx_seq_one_letter_code
_entity_poly.pdbx_strand_id
1 'polypeptide(L)'
;MTSEPGLQPTRIVAELSDGSSLVLDPGTTYSLGRDGASQIRVSDLRASRHHGRLAFEAETWIYEDTSQRGTFDAAGRPVRSLAVSRTTVLHLGAPDGDRVTLTPLLPSAARHSTSTLRDSPPEGPRLAPAARPDAMVVPGSCTIGRSPDCDLVLDDLMVSRQHARLHREHDGTWVLEDLHSANGTFVNGNRVQCTTVGTGERVTIGSSSFVFDGGTLRAPEDSGNSVLDAEALWVIADGSAVLLEDVSLEVSRGSLTAVVGPSGAGKSTLLRVLTGQLNPSGGSVRVMGEDLYASYEQLRSHIGYVPQDDIVQGQLTARRCLSFGAELRFPEDVTEA
;
A
#
# COMPACT_ATOMS: atom_id res chain seq x y z
N MET A 1 -10.59 -28.27 -30.04
CA MET A 1 -9.88 -28.63 -28.80
C MET A 1 -8.64 -27.77 -28.73
N THR A 2 -8.76 -26.58 -28.17
CA THR A 2 -7.67 -25.65 -27.92
C THR A 2 -7.66 -25.46 -26.41
N SER A 3 -6.68 -26.08 -25.75
CA SER A 3 -6.42 -25.98 -24.33
C SER A 3 -6.06 -24.54 -23.98
N GLU A 4 -6.80 -23.94 -23.04
CA GLU A 4 -6.37 -22.72 -22.34
C GLU A 4 -4.99 -22.96 -21.70
N PRO A 5 -4.04 -22.02 -21.79
CA PRO A 5 -2.81 -22.11 -21.00
C PRO A 5 -3.17 -21.97 -19.52
N GLY A 6 -2.89 -23.03 -18.75
CA GLY A 6 -3.09 -23.04 -17.30
C GLY A 6 -2.27 -21.93 -16.65
N LEU A 7 -2.90 -21.18 -15.75
CA LEU A 7 -2.23 -20.17 -14.93
C LEU A 7 -1.26 -20.86 -13.97
N GLN A 8 0.05 -20.77 -14.22
CA GLN A 8 1.09 -21.40 -13.39
C GLN A 8 1.64 -20.37 -12.37
N PRO A 9 1.76 -20.72 -11.07
CA PRO A 9 2.34 -19.86 -10.03
C PRO A 9 3.78 -19.48 -10.38
N THR A 10 4.07 -18.19 -10.54
CA THR A 10 5.37 -17.74 -11.06
C THR A 10 6.35 -17.39 -9.93
N ARG A 11 5.89 -16.97 -8.76
CA ARG A 11 6.76 -16.56 -7.64
C ARG A 11 6.45 -17.35 -6.37
N ILE A 12 7.38 -17.38 -5.43
CA ILE A 12 7.17 -17.93 -4.07
C ILE A 12 7.66 -16.91 -3.04
N VAL A 13 6.98 -16.80 -1.90
CA VAL A 13 7.54 -16.14 -0.71
C VAL A 13 8.19 -17.20 0.18
N ALA A 14 9.45 -17.01 0.54
CA ALA A 14 10.15 -17.79 1.55
C ALA A 14 10.20 -17.00 2.87
N GLU A 15 9.49 -17.47 3.88
CA GLU A 15 9.46 -16.90 5.24
C GLU A 15 10.30 -17.74 6.20
N LEU A 16 11.13 -17.07 7.00
CA LEU A 16 12.07 -17.66 7.95
C LEU A 16 11.54 -17.57 9.37
N SER A 17 12.04 -18.42 10.28
CA SER A 17 11.60 -18.41 11.69
C SER A 17 11.87 -17.11 12.44
N ASP A 18 12.80 -16.28 11.96
CA ASP A 18 13.11 -14.96 12.52
C ASP A 18 12.17 -13.85 12.02
N GLY A 19 11.16 -14.21 11.22
CA GLY A 19 10.17 -13.30 10.66
C GLY A 19 10.62 -12.56 9.39
N SER A 20 11.84 -12.82 8.90
CA SER A 20 12.28 -12.28 7.62
C SER A 20 11.65 -13.05 6.45
N SER A 21 11.34 -12.35 5.37
CA SER A 21 10.72 -12.92 4.18
C SER A 21 11.44 -12.47 2.91
N LEU A 22 11.57 -13.38 1.94
CA LEU A 22 12.14 -13.10 0.62
C LEU A 22 11.19 -13.56 -0.47
N VAL A 23 10.92 -12.69 -1.45
CA VAL A 23 10.19 -13.06 -2.67
C VAL A 23 11.17 -13.68 -3.67
N LEU A 24 10.82 -14.85 -4.19
CA LEU A 24 11.59 -15.62 -5.14
C LEU A 24 10.93 -15.50 -6.52
N ASP A 25 11.68 -14.96 -7.48
CA ASP A 25 11.24 -14.76 -8.85
C ASP A 25 11.65 -15.95 -9.74
N PRO A 26 10.83 -16.32 -10.74
CA PRO A 26 11.15 -17.42 -11.64
C PRO A 26 12.37 -17.06 -12.50
N GLY A 27 13.20 -18.06 -12.82
CA GLY A 27 14.43 -17.88 -13.59
C GLY A 27 15.69 -17.63 -12.76
N THR A 28 15.55 -17.46 -11.45
CA THR A 28 16.69 -17.43 -10.50
C THR A 28 16.71 -18.71 -9.66
N THR A 29 17.89 -19.29 -9.46
CA THR A 29 18.09 -20.37 -8.48
C THR A 29 18.52 -19.76 -7.16
N TYR A 30 17.79 -20.06 -6.10
CA TYR A 30 18.04 -19.55 -4.76
C TYR A 30 18.67 -20.64 -3.91
N SER A 31 19.76 -20.32 -3.21
CA SER A 31 20.38 -21.23 -2.26
C SER A 31 19.86 -20.96 -0.84
N LEU A 32 19.56 -22.06 -0.14
CA LEU A 32 19.11 -22.09 1.24
C LEU A 32 20.23 -22.63 2.12
N GLY A 33 20.59 -21.91 3.19
CA GLY A 33 21.58 -22.41 4.14
C GLY A 33 22.14 -21.38 5.10
N ARG A 34 23.08 -21.84 5.93
CA ARG A 34 23.73 -21.02 6.97
C ARG A 34 24.86 -20.14 6.42
N ASP A 35 25.29 -20.38 5.19
CA ASP A 35 26.42 -19.67 4.58
C ASP A 35 26.07 -18.22 4.22
N GLY A 36 27.04 -17.31 4.32
CA GLY A 36 26.82 -15.88 4.05
C GLY A 36 26.49 -15.57 2.58
N ALA A 37 26.80 -16.48 1.67
CA ALA A 37 26.45 -16.38 0.25
C ALA A 37 25.06 -16.95 -0.08
N SER A 38 24.35 -17.56 0.90
CA SER A 38 23.01 -18.09 0.69
C SER A 38 21.97 -16.97 0.64
N GLN A 39 21.11 -16.97 -0.38
CA GLN A 39 20.06 -15.96 -0.53
C GLN A 39 18.96 -16.13 0.51
N ILE A 40 18.63 -17.38 0.85
CA ILE A 40 17.69 -17.71 1.93
C ILE A 40 18.54 -18.17 3.11
N ARG A 41 18.74 -17.28 4.09
CA ARG A 41 19.71 -17.49 5.15
C ARG A 41 19.03 -17.97 6.43
N VAL A 42 19.49 -19.09 6.95
CA VAL A 42 19.02 -19.62 8.23
C VAL A 42 20.11 -19.53 9.30
N SER A 43 19.69 -19.46 10.55
CA SER A 43 20.61 -19.20 11.67
C SER A 43 20.87 -20.44 12.54
N ASP A 44 19.99 -21.45 12.51
CA ASP A 44 20.15 -22.68 13.29
C ASP A 44 21.41 -23.45 12.88
N LEU A 45 22.23 -23.81 13.87
CA LEU A 45 23.46 -24.57 13.70
C LEU A 45 23.24 -26.01 13.21
N ARG A 46 22.01 -26.53 13.36
CA ARG A 46 21.61 -27.83 12.83
C ARG A 46 21.42 -27.78 11.31
N ALA A 47 21.17 -26.62 10.73
CA ALA A 47 21.12 -26.44 9.29
C ALA A 47 22.54 -26.46 8.67
N SER A 48 22.68 -27.14 7.54
CA SER A 48 23.94 -27.14 6.76
C SER A 48 24.26 -25.76 6.18
N ARG A 49 25.55 -25.50 5.92
CA ARG A 49 26.01 -24.25 5.28
C ARG A 49 25.41 -24.07 3.88
N HIS A 50 25.39 -25.16 3.11
CA HIS A 50 24.60 -25.28 1.88
C HIS A 50 23.55 -26.36 2.17
N HIS A 51 22.32 -25.95 2.44
CA HIS A 51 21.27 -26.84 2.91
C HIS A 51 20.39 -27.34 1.77
N GLY A 52 20.01 -26.46 0.86
CA GLY A 52 19.14 -26.82 -0.25
C GLY A 52 19.13 -25.75 -1.32
N ARG A 53 18.42 -26.03 -2.40
CA ARG A 53 18.19 -25.08 -3.48
C ARG A 53 16.72 -25.04 -3.84
N LEU A 54 16.26 -23.86 -4.22
CA LEU A 54 14.97 -23.65 -4.88
C LEU A 54 15.21 -23.17 -6.31
N ALA A 55 14.59 -23.83 -7.26
CA ALA A 55 14.59 -23.42 -8.66
C ALA A 55 13.18 -23.55 -9.25
N PHE A 56 12.87 -22.70 -10.22
CA PHE A 56 11.66 -22.81 -11.01
C PHE A 56 11.97 -23.63 -12.27
N GLU A 57 11.47 -24.86 -12.34
CA GLU A 57 11.74 -25.83 -13.41
C GLU A 57 10.42 -26.43 -13.90
N ALA A 58 10.26 -26.58 -15.22
CA ALA A 58 9.07 -27.22 -15.83
C ALA A 58 7.74 -26.67 -15.28
N GLU A 59 7.64 -25.34 -15.16
CA GLU A 59 6.46 -24.61 -14.67
C GLU A 59 6.10 -24.81 -13.18
N THR A 60 6.99 -25.42 -12.37
CA THR A 60 6.80 -25.52 -10.92
C THR A 60 8.07 -25.12 -10.17
N TRP A 61 7.90 -24.62 -8.96
CA TRP A 61 9.02 -24.51 -8.03
C TRP A 61 9.40 -25.89 -7.51
N ILE A 62 10.69 -26.18 -7.50
CA ILE A 62 11.27 -27.41 -6.96
C ILE A 62 12.25 -27.02 -5.87
N TYR A 63 11.98 -27.52 -4.66
CA TYR A 63 12.97 -27.57 -3.59
C TYR A 63 13.78 -28.87 -3.71
N GLU A 64 15.09 -28.78 -3.53
CA GLU A 64 15.98 -29.94 -3.43
C GLU A 64 16.91 -29.79 -2.22
N ASP A 65 16.93 -30.84 -1.40
CA ASP A 65 17.79 -30.95 -0.21
C ASP A 65 19.20 -31.40 -0.62
N THR A 66 20.20 -30.60 -0.27
CA THR A 66 21.63 -30.89 -0.46
C THR A 66 22.38 -30.99 0.87
N SER A 67 21.64 -31.02 1.98
CA SER A 67 22.17 -30.95 3.34
C SER A 67 22.73 -32.28 3.84
N GLN A 68 23.57 -32.21 4.89
CA GLN A 68 24.11 -33.40 5.57
C GLN A 68 23.13 -34.03 6.56
N ARG A 69 22.16 -33.25 7.06
CA ARG A 69 21.28 -33.62 8.18
C ARG A 69 19.81 -33.79 7.78
N GLY A 70 19.49 -33.51 6.53
CA GLY A 70 18.17 -33.68 5.97
C GLY A 70 17.27 -32.46 6.17
N THR A 71 16.34 -32.29 5.24
CA THR A 71 15.15 -31.45 5.38
C THR A 71 13.94 -32.31 5.74
N PHE A 72 13.02 -31.78 6.53
CA PHE A 72 11.81 -32.48 6.98
C PHE A 72 10.55 -31.65 6.69
N ASP A 73 9.43 -32.28 6.38
CA ASP A 73 8.14 -31.59 6.27
C ASP A 73 7.53 -31.30 7.65
N ALA A 74 6.39 -30.60 7.68
CA ALA A 74 5.65 -30.31 8.91
C ALA A 74 5.21 -31.55 9.72
N ALA A 75 5.17 -32.74 9.10
CA ALA A 75 4.89 -34.00 9.76
C ALA A 75 6.16 -34.73 10.24
N GLY A 76 7.33 -34.09 10.12
CA GLY A 76 8.63 -34.65 10.48
C GLY A 76 9.16 -35.70 9.51
N ARG A 77 8.60 -35.82 8.30
CA ARG A 77 9.04 -36.78 7.29
C ARG A 77 10.18 -36.20 6.45
N PRO A 78 11.20 -36.99 6.10
CA PRO A 78 12.33 -36.50 5.33
C PRO A 78 11.89 -36.10 3.90
N VAL A 79 12.37 -34.95 3.44
CA VAL A 79 12.12 -34.38 2.12
C VAL A 79 13.46 -34.28 1.38
N ARG A 80 13.59 -34.99 0.25
CA ARG A 80 14.75 -34.88 -0.64
C ARG A 80 14.53 -33.93 -1.80
N SER A 81 13.34 -33.99 -2.39
CA SER A 81 12.89 -33.07 -3.42
C SER A 81 11.38 -32.92 -3.32
N LEU A 82 10.89 -31.71 -3.56
CA LEU A 82 9.47 -31.41 -3.46
C LEU A 82 9.08 -30.31 -4.45
N ALA A 83 8.01 -30.56 -5.20
CA ALA A 83 7.34 -29.54 -5.97
C ALA A 83 6.50 -28.65 -5.04
N VAL A 84 6.81 -27.37 -5.02
CA VAL A 84 6.15 -26.38 -4.16
C VAL A 84 4.97 -25.77 -4.91
N SER A 85 3.85 -26.50 -4.87
CA SER A 85 2.59 -26.12 -5.53
C SER A 85 1.56 -25.50 -4.57
N ARG A 86 1.81 -25.59 -3.26
CA ARG A 86 1.03 -24.97 -2.18
C ARG A 86 1.95 -24.56 -1.04
N THR A 87 1.41 -23.79 -0.09
CA THR A 87 2.14 -23.42 1.13
C THR A 87 2.73 -24.66 1.79
N THR A 88 4.05 -24.65 1.94
CA THR A 88 4.84 -25.80 2.39
C THR A 88 5.80 -25.34 3.48
N VAL A 89 5.79 -26.02 4.62
CA VAL A 89 6.75 -25.78 5.71
C VAL A 89 7.84 -26.83 5.66
N LEU A 90 9.09 -26.38 5.64
CA LEU A 90 10.30 -27.20 5.67
C LEU A 90 11.08 -26.93 6.96
N HIS A 91 11.39 -27.98 7.72
CA HIS A 91 12.26 -27.94 8.88
C HIS A 91 13.67 -28.39 8.49
N LEU A 92 14.68 -27.63 8.90
CA LEU A 92 16.05 -27.80 8.43
C LEU A 92 16.91 -28.50 9.48
N GLY A 93 17.52 -29.62 9.10
CA GLY A 93 18.54 -30.33 9.88
C GLY A 93 18.01 -31.19 11.02
N ALA A 94 16.75 -31.01 11.41
CA ALA A 94 15.98 -31.88 12.30
C ALA A 94 14.47 -31.62 12.09
N PRO A 95 13.58 -32.57 12.45
CA PRO A 95 12.12 -32.36 12.42
C PRO A 95 11.62 -31.17 13.26
N ASP A 96 12.38 -30.79 14.30
CA ASP A 96 12.17 -29.65 15.19
C ASP A 96 13.20 -28.52 14.92
N GLY A 97 13.82 -28.54 13.74
CA GLY A 97 14.78 -27.54 13.27
C GLY A 97 14.12 -26.22 12.86
N ASP A 98 14.98 -25.23 12.55
CA ASP A 98 14.58 -23.97 11.92
C ASP A 98 13.62 -24.21 10.76
N ARG A 99 12.55 -23.42 10.67
CA ARG A 99 11.54 -23.57 9.64
C ARG A 99 11.70 -22.54 8.53
N VAL A 100 11.41 -22.99 7.32
CA VAL A 100 11.22 -22.15 6.14
C VAL A 100 9.84 -22.45 5.59
N THR A 101 8.97 -21.44 5.51
CA THR A 101 7.66 -21.57 4.90
C THR A 101 7.72 -21.02 3.48
N LEU A 102 7.38 -21.86 2.50
CA LEU A 102 7.37 -21.55 1.08
C LEU A 102 5.93 -21.43 0.61
N THR A 103 5.51 -20.22 0.24
CA THR A 103 4.14 -19.92 -0.20
C THR A 103 4.13 -19.54 -1.67
N PRO A 104 3.57 -20.36 -2.57
CA PRO A 104 3.35 -19.99 -3.97
C PRO A 104 2.45 -18.77 -4.12
N LEU A 105 2.92 -17.81 -4.88
CA LEU A 105 2.16 -16.67 -5.37
C LEU A 105 1.63 -17.05 -6.75
N LEU A 106 0.31 -17.20 -6.86
CA LEU A 106 -0.34 -17.33 -8.17
C LEU A 106 -0.21 -15.98 -8.89
N PRO A 107 0.12 -15.94 -10.21
CA PRO A 107 -0.04 -14.71 -10.96
C PRO A 107 -1.51 -14.33 -10.87
N SER A 108 -1.78 -13.10 -10.45
CA SER A 108 -3.11 -12.51 -10.51
C SER A 108 -3.48 -12.33 -11.99
N ALA A 109 -4.00 -13.37 -12.63
CA ALA A 109 -4.77 -13.17 -13.86
C ALA A 109 -6.21 -12.94 -13.45
N ALA A 110 -6.64 -11.69 -13.62
CA ALA A 110 -7.96 -11.30 -14.09
C ALA A 110 -9.04 -12.38 -13.93
N ARG A 111 -9.42 -12.68 -12.69
CA ARG A 111 -10.64 -13.44 -12.37
C ARG A 111 -11.33 -12.80 -11.18
N HIS A 112 -11.74 -11.56 -11.36
CA HIS A 112 -13.03 -11.17 -10.83
C HIS A 112 -14.02 -11.19 -11.98
N SER A 113 -14.75 -12.31 -12.09
CA SER A 113 -16.15 -12.19 -12.46
C SER A 113 -16.81 -11.43 -11.31
N THR A 114 -16.69 -10.11 -11.31
CA THR A 114 -17.61 -9.28 -10.55
C THR A 114 -18.98 -9.59 -11.11
N SER A 115 -19.76 -10.37 -10.38
CA SER A 115 -21.21 -10.33 -10.52
C SER A 115 -21.62 -8.92 -10.12
N THR A 116 -21.48 -7.99 -11.06
CA THR A 116 -22.08 -6.67 -10.99
C THR A 116 -23.58 -6.90 -11.03
N LEU A 117 -24.20 -6.93 -9.85
CA LEU A 117 -25.58 -6.47 -9.77
C LEU A 117 -25.52 -5.01 -10.17
N ARG A 118 -25.69 -4.75 -11.47
CA ARG A 118 -25.87 -3.42 -12.03
C ARG A 118 -27.24 -2.92 -11.60
N ASP A 119 -27.33 -2.46 -10.36
CA ASP A 119 -28.25 -1.39 -10.02
C ASP A 119 -27.38 -0.16 -9.76
N SER A 120 -27.50 0.83 -10.64
CA SER A 120 -26.91 2.13 -10.44
C SER A 120 -27.45 2.71 -9.13
N PRO A 121 -26.61 3.05 -8.13
CA PRO A 121 -27.09 3.82 -7.00
C PRO A 121 -27.68 5.14 -7.52
N PRO A 122 -28.73 5.68 -6.88
CA PRO A 122 -29.20 7.02 -7.23
C PRO A 122 -28.03 8.00 -7.10
N GLU A 123 -27.88 8.89 -8.08
CA GLU A 123 -26.86 9.95 -8.07
C GLU A 123 -27.06 10.83 -6.83
N GLY A 124 -26.38 10.47 -5.74
CA GLY A 124 -26.17 11.36 -4.61
C GLY A 124 -25.35 12.57 -5.08
N PRO A 125 -25.36 13.67 -4.30
CA PRO A 125 -24.63 14.88 -4.67
C PRO A 125 -23.16 14.54 -4.89
N ARG A 126 -22.72 14.60 -6.15
CA ARG A 126 -21.29 14.52 -6.48
C ARG A 126 -20.67 15.78 -5.89
N LEU A 127 -19.78 15.63 -4.91
CA LEU A 127 -18.81 16.67 -4.60
C LEU A 127 -18.02 16.87 -5.90
N ALA A 128 -18.36 17.93 -6.64
CA ALA A 128 -17.58 18.32 -7.80
C ALA A 128 -16.14 18.55 -7.30
N PRO A 129 -15.12 17.98 -7.95
CA PRO A 129 -13.75 18.37 -7.64
C PRO A 129 -13.69 19.90 -7.78
N ALA A 130 -13.15 20.58 -6.76
CA ALA A 130 -12.95 22.01 -6.79
C ALA A 130 -12.29 22.38 -8.14
N ALA A 131 -12.81 23.40 -8.82
CA ALA A 131 -12.34 23.81 -10.12
C ALA A 131 -10.87 24.22 -10.02
N ARG A 132 -9.96 23.31 -10.39
CA ARG A 132 -8.52 23.51 -10.41
C ARG A 132 -8.06 23.81 -11.84
N PRO A 133 -7.12 24.74 -12.05
CA PRO A 133 -6.56 24.95 -13.39
C PRO A 133 -5.81 23.68 -13.84
N ASP A 134 -6.09 23.20 -15.06
CA ASP A 134 -5.45 22.02 -15.64
C ASP A 134 -3.91 22.15 -15.71
N ALA A 135 -3.44 23.40 -15.86
CA ALA A 135 -2.02 23.75 -15.78
C ALA A 135 -1.86 25.21 -15.37
N MET A 136 -0.87 25.48 -14.51
CA MET A 136 -0.47 26.83 -14.12
C MET A 136 1.04 27.00 -14.35
N VAL A 137 1.41 28.04 -15.10
CA VAL A 137 2.80 28.42 -15.33
C VAL A 137 3.30 29.31 -14.19
N VAL A 138 4.47 28.99 -13.64
CA VAL A 138 5.12 29.71 -12.55
C VAL A 138 6.21 30.61 -13.14
N PRO A 139 6.07 31.95 -13.09
CA PRO A 139 7.00 32.88 -13.75
C PRO A 139 8.35 33.05 -13.02
N GLY A 140 8.55 32.38 -11.89
CA GLY A 140 9.81 32.37 -11.11
C GLY A 140 9.60 32.25 -9.61
N SER A 141 8.45 32.69 -9.11
CA SER A 141 7.97 32.43 -7.75
C SER A 141 6.44 32.37 -7.78
N CYS A 142 5.85 31.52 -6.96
CA CYS A 142 4.41 31.34 -6.81
C CYS A 142 4.10 30.99 -5.36
N THR A 143 3.18 31.74 -4.77
CA THR A 143 2.59 31.43 -3.46
C THR A 143 1.34 30.59 -3.65
N ILE A 144 1.26 29.49 -2.92
CA ILE A 144 0.15 28.53 -2.97
C ILE A 144 -0.59 28.58 -1.64
N GLY A 145 -1.91 28.70 -1.66
CA GLY A 145 -2.71 28.74 -0.44
C GLY A 145 -4.20 28.92 -0.72
N ARG A 146 -5.02 28.94 0.33
CA ARG A 146 -6.47 29.18 0.18
C ARG A 146 -6.85 30.65 0.06
N SER A 147 -5.95 31.57 0.41
CA SER A 147 -6.25 33.01 0.37
C SER A 147 -6.35 33.48 -1.08
N PRO A 148 -7.28 34.39 -1.41
CA PRO A 148 -7.32 35.00 -2.75
C PRO A 148 -6.07 35.82 -3.08
N ASP A 149 -5.24 36.15 -2.08
CA ASP A 149 -3.96 36.85 -2.27
C ASP A 149 -2.81 35.94 -2.76
N CYS A 150 -3.04 34.62 -2.83
CA CYS A 150 -2.07 33.67 -3.35
C CYS A 150 -2.11 33.62 -4.88
N ASP A 151 -0.95 33.35 -5.50
CA ASP A 151 -0.85 33.18 -6.95
C ASP A 151 -1.60 31.93 -7.43
N LEU A 152 -1.52 30.84 -6.65
CA LEU A 152 -2.36 29.64 -6.81
C LEU A 152 -3.32 29.52 -5.63
N VAL A 153 -4.59 29.81 -5.89
CA VAL A 153 -5.66 29.70 -4.91
C VAL A 153 -6.25 28.29 -4.93
N LEU A 154 -6.20 27.60 -3.79
CA LEU A 154 -6.81 26.29 -3.59
C LEU A 154 -8.04 26.43 -2.68
N ASP A 155 -9.24 26.14 -3.21
CA ASP A 155 -10.48 26.17 -2.45
C ASP A 155 -10.63 24.90 -1.61
N ASP A 156 -9.88 24.85 -0.50
CA ASP A 156 -9.83 23.71 0.40
C ASP A 156 -9.55 24.18 1.84
N LEU A 157 -10.43 23.78 2.77
CA LEU A 157 -10.31 24.11 4.20
C LEU A 157 -9.09 23.46 4.87
N MET A 158 -8.54 22.39 4.30
CA MET A 158 -7.30 21.78 4.76
C MET A 158 -6.06 22.60 4.38
N VAL A 159 -6.20 23.59 3.50
CA VAL A 159 -5.08 24.42 3.04
C VAL A 159 -5.00 25.70 3.88
N SER A 160 -3.82 26.02 4.42
CA SER A 160 -3.55 27.30 5.09
C SER A 160 -3.71 28.50 4.14
N ARG A 161 -4.01 29.69 4.67
CA ARG A 161 -4.15 30.93 3.87
C ARG A 161 -2.96 31.17 2.95
N GLN A 162 -1.75 31.07 3.49
CA GLN A 162 -0.50 30.92 2.76
C GLN A 162 0.09 29.57 3.19
N HIS A 163 0.17 28.62 2.28
CA HIS A 163 0.50 27.23 2.63
C HIS A 163 1.93 26.89 2.24
N ALA A 164 2.30 27.19 0.99
CA ALA A 164 3.61 26.87 0.45
C ALA A 164 4.06 27.95 -0.53
N ARG A 165 5.35 27.98 -0.81
CA ARG A 165 5.95 28.79 -1.86
C ARG A 165 6.80 27.91 -2.76
N LEU A 166 6.57 28.01 -4.07
CA LEU A 166 7.41 27.40 -5.10
C LEU A 166 8.18 28.52 -5.79
N HIS A 167 9.50 28.51 -5.69
CA HIS A 167 10.35 29.54 -6.30
C HIS A 167 11.56 28.94 -7.00
N ARG A 168 12.11 29.71 -7.95
CA ARG A 168 13.31 29.34 -8.70
C ARG A 168 14.50 30.11 -8.15
N GLU A 169 15.52 29.38 -7.73
CA GLU A 169 16.79 29.93 -7.29
C GLU A 169 17.61 30.48 -8.46
N HIS A 170 18.67 31.24 -8.14
CA HIS A 170 19.54 31.87 -9.13
C HIS A 170 20.26 30.87 -10.05
N ASP A 171 20.49 29.65 -9.57
CA ASP A 171 21.08 28.55 -10.35
C ASP A 171 20.07 27.82 -11.26
N GLY A 172 18.80 28.23 -11.22
CA GLY A 172 17.71 27.65 -12.00
C GLY A 172 17.01 26.47 -11.34
N THR A 173 17.43 26.05 -10.15
CA THR A 173 16.74 25.00 -9.39
C THR A 173 15.41 25.50 -8.85
N TRP A 174 14.41 24.62 -8.84
CA TRP A 174 13.10 24.92 -8.25
C TRP A 174 13.06 24.39 -6.83
N VAL A 175 12.61 25.22 -5.90
CA VAL A 175 12.52 24.93 -4.48
C VAL A 175 11.08 25.12 -4.03
N LEU A 176 10.55 24.12 -3.33
CA LEU A 176 9.25 24.15 -2.67
C LEU A 176 9.47 24.25 -1.16
N GLU A 177 8.88 25.27 -0.56
CA GLU A 177 8.97 25.59 0.87
C GLU A 177 7.57 25.61 1.50
N ASP A 178 7.40 24.90 2.61
CA ASP A 178 6.20 24.95 3.44
C ASP A 178 6.23 26.20 4.34
N LEU A 179 5.18 27.01 4.29
CA LEU A 179 5.07 28.27 5.04
C LEU A 179 4.44 28.07 6.42
N HIS A 180 4.86 27.03 7.13
CA HIS A 180 4.29 26.60 8.41
C HIS A 180 2.80 26.26 8.31
N SER A 181 2.46 25.44 7.32
CA SER A 181 1.08 25.03 7.10
C SER A 181 0.58 24.10 8.23
N ALA A 182 -0.73 24.11 8.47
CA ALA A 182 -1.32 23.26 9.52
C ALA A 182 -1.24 21.77 9.16
N ASN A 183 -1.41 21.44 7.87
CA ASN A 183 -1.53 20.07 7.39
C ASN A 183 -0.30 19.56 6.63
N GLY A 184 0.70 20.41 6.38
CA GLY A 184 1.94 20.05 5.69
C GLY A 184 1.84 20.08 4.17
N THR A 185 3.02 20.26 3.57
CA THR A 185 3.27 20.15 2.13
C THR A 185 3.97 18.82 1.83
N PHE A 186 3.61 18.15 0.74
CA PHE A 186 4.15 16.83 0.40
C PHE A 186 4.76 16.79 -1.01
N VAL A 187 5.86 16.05 -1.15
CA VAL A 187 6.46 15.70 -2.44
C VAL A 187 6.62 14.20 -2.54
N ASN A 188 6.01 13.58 -3.56
CA ASN A 188 5.98 12.13 -3.78
C ASN A 188 5.59 11.34 -2.52
N GLY A 189 4.55 11.78 -1.79
CA GLY A 189 4.09 11.11 -0.57
C GLY A 189 4.77 11.56 0.73
N ASN A 190 5.94 12.21 0.64
CA ASN A 190 6.75 12.57 1.80
C ASN A 190 6.50 14.01 2.23
N ARG A 191 6.30 14.25 3.53
CA ARG A 191 6.18 15.60 4.08
C ARG A 191 7.50 16.35 3.96
N VAL A 192 7.45 17.57 3.45
CA VAL A 192 8.63 18.41 3.25
C VAL A 192 8.46 19.75 3.95
N GLN A 193 9.56 20.28 4.47
CA GLN A 193 9.62 21.66 4.95
C GLN A 193 10.25 22.58 3.90
N CYS A 194 11.33 22.13 3.25
CA CYS A 194 11.96 22.80 2.13
C CYS A 194 12.70 21.74 1.31
N THR A 195 12.41 21.65 0.02
CA THR A 195 13.06 20.69 -0.89
C THR A 195 13.19 21.26 -2.29
N THR A 196 14.17 20.76 -3.05
CA THR A 196 14.17 20.95 -4.51
C THR A 196 13.07 20.10 -5.15
N VAL A 197 12.44 20.61 -6.20
CA VAL A 197 11.42 19.89 -6.97
C VAL A 197 11.83 19.75 -8.43
N GLY A 198 11.89 18.52 -8.91
CA GLY A 198 12.24 18.15 -10.29
C GLY A 198 11.01 17.90 -11.17
N THR A 199 11.22 17.95 -12.49
CA THR A 199 10.17 17.58 -13.46
C THR A 199 9.71 16.13 -13.24
N GLY A 200 8.41 15.92 -13.24
CA GLY A 200 7.74 14.64 -12.99
C GLY A 200 7.40 14.39 -11.52
N GLU A 201 7.94 15.19 -10.60
CA GLU A 201 7.62 15.03 -9.18
C GLU A 201 6.21 15.53 -8.86
N ARG A 202 5.56 14.81 -7.95
CA ARG A 202 4.22 15.12 -7.50
C ARG A 202 4.26 15.98 -6.26
N VAL A 203 3.60 17.14 -6.31
CA VAL A 203 3.41 18.05 -5.18
C VAL A 203 1.97 17.94 -4.70
N THR A 204 1.76 17.66 -3.41
CA THR A 204 0.42 17.58 -2.82
C THR A 204 0.29 18.59 -1.67
N ILE A 205 -0.79 19.38 -1.72
CA ILE A 205 -1.15 20.41 -0.74
C ILE A 205 -2.66 20.29 -0.47
N GLY A 206 -3.02 20.02 0.79
CA GLY A 206 -4.41 19.70 1.15
C GLY A 206 -4.90 18.46 0.39
N SER A 207 -6.06 18.57 -0.26
CA SER A 207 -6.64 17.54 -1.12
C SER A 207 -6.22 17.64 -2.60
N SER A 208 -5.36 18.61 -2.94
CA SER A 208 -4.92 18.87 -4.31
C SER A 208 -3.53 18.33 -4.56
N SER A 209 -3.37 17.53 -5.61
CA SER A 209 -2.08 17.08 -6.12
C SER A 209 -1.80 17.72 -7.48
N PHE A 210 -0.52 17.93 -7.78
CA PHE A 210 0.00 18.48 -9.02
C PHE A 210 1.25 17.72 -9.46
N VAL A 211 1.49 17.59 -10.76
CA VAL A 211 2.77 17.13 -11.31
C VAL A 211 3.56 18.36 -11.76
N PHE A 212 4.80 18.49 -11.29
CA PHE A 212 5.67 19.59 -11.66
C PHE A 212 6.35 19.30 -13.01
N ASP A 213 6.32 20.26 -13.92
CA ASP A 213 6.86 20.18 -15.28
C ASP A 213 7.70 21.42 -15.58
N GLY A 214 8.89 21.50 -15.00
CA GLY A 214 9.91 22.50 -15.33
C GLY A 214 9.48 23.97 -15.21
N GLY A 215 8.59 24.28 -14.26
CA GLY A 215 8.00 25.60 -14.08
C GLY A 215 6.50 25.65 -14.34
N THR A 216 5.87 24.51 -14.62
CA THR A 216 4.41 24.39 -14.71
C THR A 216 3.92 23.40 -13.66
N LEU A 217 2.88 23.74 -12.90
CA LEU A 217 2.14 22.78 -12.08
C LEU A 217 0.93 22.30 -12.88
N ARG A 218 0.86 20.99 -13.16
CA ARG A 218 -0.23 20.38 -13.93
C ARG A 218 -1.10 19.53 -13.03
N ALA A 219 -2.40 19.46 -13.31
CA ALA A 219 -3.23 18.44 -12.70
C ALA A 219 -2.65 17.04 -13.06
N PRO A 220 -2.61 16.10 -12.10
CA PRO A 220 -2.17 14.74 -12.40
C PRO A 220 -3.12 14.13 -13.42
N GLU A 221 -2.58 13.35 -14.35
CA GLU A 221 -3.40 12.53 -15.25
C GLU A 221 -4.27 11.61 -14.39
N ASP A 222 -5.58 11.60 -14.67
CA ASP A 222 -6.54 10.81 -13.91
C ASP A 222 -6.15 9.34 -14.00
N SER A 223 -5.78 8.75 -12.86
CA SER A 223 -5.33 7.37 -12.74
C SER A 223 -6.52 6.44 -12.84
N GLY A 224 -7.11 6.34 -14.04
CA GLY A 224 -8.25 5.48 -14.33
C GLY A 224 -9.49 5.75 -13.47
N ASN A 225 -10.43 4.82 -13.55
CA ASN A 225 -11.67 4.88 -12.80
C ASN A 225 -11.54 4.30 -11.37
N SER A 226 -10.40 3.72 -10.99
CA SER A 226 -10.19 3.17 -9.65
C SER A 226 -9.78 4.24 -8.65
N VAL A 227 -10.35 4.17 -7.44
CA VAL A 227 -9.97 4.99 -6.28
C VAL A 227 -9.14 4.20 -5.30
N LEU A 228 -9.41 2.90 -5.17
CA LEU A 228 -8.73 2.02 -4.24
C LEU A 228 -8.50 0.67 -4.91
N ASP A 229 -7.25 0.26 -4.92
CA ASP A 229 -6.80 -1.03 -5.43
C ASP A 229 -6.11 -1.78 -4.30
N ALA A 230 -6.62 -2.97 -4.00
CA ALA A 230 -6.00 -3.91 -3.08
C ALA A 230 -5.58 -5.15 -3.85
N GLU A 231 -4.32 -5.53 -3.76
CA GLU A 231 -3.74 -6.62 -4.53
C GLU A 231 -3.08 -7.63 -3.60
N ALA A 232 -3.56 -8.87 -3.68
CA ALA A 232 -3.04 -10.05 -3.00
C ALA A 232 -2.76 -9.81 -1.50
N LEU A 233 -3.75 -9.30 -0.76
CA LEU A 233 -3.59 -8.96 0.64
C LEU A 233 -3.49 -10.21 1.53
N TRP A 234 -2.46 -10.22 2.38
CA TRP A 234 -2.24 -11.19 3.44
C TRP A 234 -2.17 -10.49 4.79
N VAL A 235 -2.79 -11.07 5.82
CA VAL A 235 -2.62 -10.64 7.21
C VAL A 235 -2.48 -11.87 8.09
N ILE A 236 -1.39 -11.92 8.83
CA ILE A 236 -1.10 -12.97 9.81
C ILE A 236 -1.04 -12.32 11.19
N ALA A 237 -1.83 -12.82 12.14
CA ALA A 237 -1.80 -12.37 13.52
C ALA A 237 -0.54 -12.90 14.25
N ASP A 238 -0.16 -12.25 15.35
CA ASP A 238 1.01 -12.58 16.19
C ASP A 238 1.06 -14.06 16.65
N GLY A 239 -0.07 -14.77 16.62
CA GLY A 239 -0.19 -16.20 16.92
C GLY A 239 -0.18 -17.14 15.69
N SER A 240 0.33 -16.69 14.53
CA SER A 240 0.34 -17.42 13.25
C SER A 240 -1.05 -17.71 12.64
N ALA A 241 -2.11 -17.05 13.13
CA ALA A 241 -3.44 -17.18 12.55
C ALA A 241 -3.58 -16.31 11.29
N VAL A 242 -3.95 -16.90 10.15
CA VAL A 242 -4.21 -16.17 8.91
C VAL A 242 -5.57 -15.49 9.01
N LEU A 243 -5.58 -14.16 8.99
CA LEU A 243 -6.78 -13.33 9.07
C LEU A 243 -7.29 -12.88 7.70
N LEU A 244 -6.38 -12.70 6.73
CA LEU A 244 -6.67 -12.48 5.31
C LEU A 244 -5.70 -13.32 4.49
N GLU A 245 -6.22 -13.97 3.46
CA GLU A 245 -5.48 -14.86 2.55
C GLU A 245 -5.82 -14.47 1.11
N ASP A 246 -4.84 -13.89 0.41
CA ASP A 246 -4.91 -13.51 -1.00
C ASP A 246 -6.19 -12.73 -1.39
N VAL A 247 -6.48 -11.65 -0.66
CA VAL A 247 -7.65 -10.81 -0.93
C VAL A 247 -7.28 -9.70 -1.90
N SER A 248 -7.92 -9.69 -3.07
CA SER A 248 -7.83 -8.61 -4.06
C SER A 248 -9.19 -7.96 -4.29
N LEU A 249 -9.22 -6.64 -4.41
CA LEU A 249 -10.41 -5.89 -4.81
C LEU A 249 -10.06 -4.54 -5.45
N GLU A 250 -10.96 -4.06 -6.29
CA GLU A 250 -10.91 -2.74 -6.91
C GLU A 250 -12.19 -1.98 -6.56
N VAL A 251 -12.06 -0.71 -6.17
CA VAL A 251 -13.18 0.18 -5.88
C VAL A 251 -13.14 1.36 -6.84
N SER A 252 -14.13 1.46 -7.72
CA SER A 252 -14.23 2.54 -8.69
C SER A 252 -14.73 3.85 -8.09
N ARG A 253 -14.39 4.99 -8.73
CA ARG A 253 -14.90 6.32 -8.40
C ARG A 253 -16.42 6.33 -8.40
N GLY A 254 -17.01 6.93 -7.36
CA GLY A 254 -18.46 7.07 -7.22
C GLY A 254 -19.23 5.77 -6.99
N SER A 255 -18.55 4.66 -6.67
CA SER A 255 -19.20 3.39 -6.35
C SER A 255 -19.52 3.24 -4.86
N LEU A 256 -20.52 2.41 -4.57
CA LEU A 256 -20.80 1.91 -3.23
C LEU A 256 -20.48 0.40 -3.20
N THR A 257 -19.40 0.04 -2.51
CA THR A 257 -18.93 -1.35 -2.42
C THR A 257 -19.28 -1.94 -1.06
N ALA A 258 -19.88 -3.13 -1.06
CA ALA A 258 -20.24 -3.86 0.16
C ALA A 258 -19.37 -5.12 0.33
N VAL A 259 -18.77 -5.27 1.52
CA VAL A 259 -18.06 -6.49 1.93
C VAL A 259 -18.98 -7.31 2.83
N VAL A 260 -19.40 -8.49 2.37
CA VAL A 260 -20.37 -9.35 3.06
C VAL A 260 -19.74 -10.69 3.41
N GLY A 261 -20.00 -11.18 4.62
CA GLY A 261 -19.50 -12.47 5.08
C GLY A 261 -19.84 -12.75 6.55
N PRO A 262 -19.75 -14.00 7.02
CA PRO A 262 -20.08 -14.37 8.39
C PRO A 262 -19.17 -13.67 9.42
N SER A 263 -19.55 -13.73 10.70
CA SER A 263 -18.66 -13.27 11.78
C SER A 263 -17.34 -14.04 11.74
N GLY A 264 -16.22 -13.35 11.99
CA GLY A 264 -14.88 -13.94 11.92
C GLY A 264 -14.27 -14.06 10.53
N ALA A 265 -14.99 -13.74 9.45
CA ALA A 265 -14.48 -13.83 8.07
C ALA A 265 -13.42 -12.76 7.68
N GLY A 266 -12.85 -12.02 8.63
CA GLY A 266 -11.82 -11.02 8.34
C GLY A 266 -12.32 -9.65 7.86
N LYS A 267 -13.62 -9.36 7.82
CA LYS A 267 -14.16 -8.06 7.34
C LYS A 267 -13.55 -6.83 8.02
N SER A 268 -13.53 -6.83 9.35
CA SER A 268 -12.96 -5.71 10.11
C SER A 268 -11.44 -5.62 9.93
N THR A 269 -10.77 -6.76 9.75
CA THR A 269 -9.33 -6.80 9.40
C THR A 269 -9.09 -6.18 8.03
N LEU A 270 -9.88 -6.56 7.02
CA LEU A 270 -9.80 -6.00 5.68
C LEU A 270 -10.02 -4.48 5.72
N LEU A 271 -11.06 -4.00 6.38
CA LEU A 271 -11.30 -2.56 6.49
C LEU A 271 -10.12 -1.83 7.14
N ARG A 272 -9.54 -2.37 8.21
CA ARG A 272 -8.36 -1.77 8.85
C ARG A 272 -7.14 -1.71 7.91
N VAL A 273 -6.96 -2.73 7.06
CA VAL A 273 -5.92 -2.71 6.03
C VAL A 273 -6.23 -1.63 4.99
N LEU A 274 -7.44 -1.63 4.42
CA LEU A 274 -7.83 -0.67 3.39
C LEU A 274 -7.82 0.80 3.87
N THR A 275 -7.93 1.05 5.18
CA THR A 275 -7.84 2.39 5.77
C THR A 275 -6.47 2.71 6.36
N GLY A 276 -5.46 1.86 6.18
CA GLY A 276 -4.09 2.07 6.69
C GLY A 276 -3.92 1.96 8.20
N GLN A 277 -4.92 1.44 8.93
CA GLN A 277 -4.85 1.20 10.39
C GLN A 277 -4.10 -0.09 10.75
N LEU A 278 -3.99 -1.01 9.80
CA LEU A 278 -3.25 -2.25 9.93
C LEU A 278 -2.38 -2.42 8.69
N ASN A 279 -1.09 -2.65 8.88
CA ASN A 279 -0.20 -3.04 7.78
C ASN A 279 -0.49 -4.49 7.38
N PRO A 280 -0.58 -4.79 6.08
CA PRO A 280 -0.67 -6.17 5.63
C PRO A 280 0.66 -6.87 5.88
N SER A 281 0.61 -8.18 6.11
CA SER A 281 1.80 -9.04 6.10
C SER A 281 2.33 -9.25 4.67
N GLY A 282 1.49 -9.05 3.65
CA GLY A 282 1.87 -9.11 2.24
C GLY A 282 0.79 -8.52 1.33
N GLY A 283 1.16 -8.21 0.09
CA GLY A 283 0.29 -7.50 -0.86
C GLY A 283 0.47 -5.99 -0.82
N SER A 284 -0.38 -5.27 -1.54
CA SER A 284 -0.33 -3.80 -1.60
C SER A 284 -1.72 -3.18 -1.59
N VAL A 285 -1.80 -1.95 -1.07
CA VAL A 285 -3.00 -1.11 -1.16
C VAL A 285 -2.59 0.20 -1.80
N ARG A 286 -3.27 0.58 -2.87
CA ARG A 286 -3.11 1.87 -3.54
C ARG A 286 -4.38 2.68 -3.44
N VAL A 287 -4.26 3.96 -3.15
CA VAL A 287 -5.36 4.94 -3.15
C VAL A 287 -5.04 6.02 -4.15
N MET A 288 -5.92 6.25 -5.12
CA MET A 288 -5.70 7.17 -6.25
C MET A 288 -4.38 6.91 -6.99
N GLY A 289 -3.97 5.63 -7.08
CA GLY A 289 -2.73 5.19 -7.72
C GLY A 289 -1.47 5.29 -6.84
N GLU A 290 -1.55 5.86 -5.64
CA GLU A 290 -0.43 6.03 -4.71
C GLU A 290 -0.44 4.93 -3.63
N ASP A 291 0.75 4.45 -3.22
CA ASP A 291 0.86 3.44 -2.16
C ASP A 291 0.35 4.01 -0.82
N LEU A 292 -0.67 3.35 -0.26
CA LEU A 292 -1.34 3.82 0.95
C LEU A 292 -0.41 3.92 2.15
N TYR A 293 0.54 2.99 2.30
CA TYR A 293 1.37 2.91 3.49
C TYR A 293 2.59 3.82 3.38
N ALA A 294 3.19 3.90 2.19
CA ALA A 294 4.30 4.81 1.93
C ALA A 294 3.87 6.28 1.98
N SER A 295 2.63 6.58 1.57
CA SER A 295 2.08 7.95 1.51
C SER A 295 0.92 8.17 2.47
N TYR A 296 0.88 7.42 3.59
CA TYR A 296 -0.27 7.42 4.50
C TYR A 296 -0.59 8.80 5.08
N GLU A 297 0.44 9.57 5.44
CA GLU A 297 0.25 10.91 6.01
C GLU A 297 -0.46 11.86 5.04
N GLN A 298 -0.13 11.77 3.75
CA GLN A 298 -0.78 12.52 2.67
C GLN A 298 -2.20 11.99 2.41
N LEU A 299 -2.34 10.66 2.30
CA LEU A 299 -3.58 10.02 1.84
C LEU A 299 -4.68 9.95 2.91
N ARG A 300 -4.34 9.97 4.20
CA ARG A 300 -5.33 9.86 5.29
C ARG A 300 -6.37 10.99 5.29
N SER A 301 -6.07 12.15 4.71
CA SER A 301 -7.01 13.26 4.57
C SER A 301 -8.15 12.95 3.59
N HIS A 302 -7.93 12.00 2.68
CA HIS A 302 -8.89 11.52 1.69
C HIS A 302 -9.70 10.31 2.16
N ILE A 303 -9.39 9.76 3.34
CA ILE A 303 -10.01 8.54 3.85
C ILE A 303 -10.86 8.87 5.08
N GLY A 304 -12.17 8.69 4.94
CA GLY A 304 -13.10 8.68 6.08
C GLY A 304 -13.30 7.26 6.60
N TYR A 305 -13.06 7.03 7.89
CA TYR A 305 -13.31 5.75 8.54
C TYR A 305 -14.24 5.90 9.74
N VAL A 306 -15.31 5.12 9.76
CA VAL A 306 -16.22 5.01 10.89
C VAL A 306 -15.99 3.64 11.54
N PRO A 307 -15.38 3.57 12.72
CA PRO A 307 -15.13 2.32 13.40
C PRO A 307 -16.42 1.66 13.89
N GLN A 308 -16.31 0.36 14.20
CA GLN A 308 -17.40 -0.40 14.79
C GLN A 308 -17.77 0.09 16.20
N ASP A 309 -16.77 0.44 17.02
CA ASP A 309 -16.97 1.02 18.34
C ASP A 309 -17.01 2.55 18.23
N ASP A 310 -18.01 3.15 18.86
CA ASP A 310 -18.26 4.58 18.75
C ASP A 310 -17.18 5.40 19.48
N ILE A 311 -16.63 6.41 18.80
CA ILE A 311 -15.61 7.33 19.34
C ILE A 311 -16.26 8.62 19.87
N VAL A 312 -17.59 8.78 19.77
CA VAL A 312 -18.25 10.00 20.25
C VAL A 312 -18.10 10.20 21.76
N GLN A 313 -17.77 11.44 22.12
CA GLN A 313 -17.79 11.86 23.51
C GLN A 313 -19.24 12.06 23.94
N GLY A 314 -19.83 11.07 24.62
CA GLY A 314 -21.24 11.11 25.06
C GLY A 314 -21.61 12.28 26.00
N GLN A 315 -20.61 13.03 26.49
CA GLN A 315 -20.82 14.24 27.30
C GLN A 315 -21.02 15.51 26.43
N LEU A 316 -20.71 15.46 25.14
CA LEU A 316 -20.83 16.56 24.21
C LEU A 316 -22.10 16.43 23.37
N THR A 317 -22.67 17.57 22.95
CA THR A 317 -23.72 17.56 21.92
C THR A 317 -23.11 17.20 20.57
N ALA A 318 -23.92 16.68 19.65
CA ALA A 318 -23.47 16.34 18.29
C ALA A 318 -22.73 17.52 17.62
N ARG A 319 -23.26 18.74 17.73
CA ARG A 319 -22.61 19.95 17.20
C ARG A 319 -21.22 20.17 17.81
N ARG A 320 -21.06 20.00 19.13
CA ARG A 320 -19.76 20.17 19.80
C ARG A 320 -18.75 19.09 19.40
N CYS A 321 -19.19 17.83 19.23
CA CYS A 321 -18.32 16.78 18.70
C CYS A 321 -17.83 17.13 17.29
N LEU A 322 -18.70 17.67 16.43
CA LEU A 322 -18.35 18.10 15.08
C LEU A 322 -17.40 19.31 15.09
N SER A 323 -17.68 20.35 15.88
CA SER A 323 -16.77 21.50 16.04
C SER A 323 -15.40 21.05 16.54
N PHE A 324 -15.34 20.21 17.58
CA PHE A 324 -14.08 19.69 18.10
C PHE A 324 -13.30 18.87 17.05
N GLY A 325 -13.98 18.04 16.27
CA GLY A 325 -13.36 17.30 15.18
C GLY A 325 -12.86 18.21 14.04
N ALA A 326 -13.53 19.34 13.80
CA ALA A 326 -13.11 20.35 12.83
C ALA A 326 -11.87 21.11 13.31
N GLU A 327 -11.84 21.55 14.57
CA GLU A 327 -10.68 22.21 15.20
C GLU A 327 -9.40 21.37 15.16
N LEU A 328 -9.52 20.03 15.22
CA LEU A 328 -8.38 19.13 15.11
C LEU A 328 -7.85 18.93 13.67
N ARG A 329 -8.64 19.29 12.65
CA ARG A 329 -8.31 19.04 11.24
C ARG A 329 -7.98 20.30 10.47
N PHE A 330 -8.65 21.40 10.78
CA PHE A 330 -8.53 22.64 10.03
C PHE A 330 -7.56 23.62 10.70
N PRO A 331 -6.93 24.50 9.91
CA PRO A 331 -6.20 25.64 10.44
C PRO A 331 -7.05 26.49 11.41
N GLU A 332 -6.44 27.08 12.44
CA GLU A 332 -7.10 27.86 13.51
C GLU A 332 -7.92 29.06 13.00
N ASP A 333 -7.65 29.50 11.78
CA ASP A 333 -8.32 30.63 11.14
C ASP A 333 -9.55 30.24 10.32
N VAL A 334 -9.96 28.96 10.32
CA VAL A 334 -11.28 28.56 9.83
C VAL A 334 -12.33 28.95 10.88
N THR A 335 -13.23 29.85 10.50
CA THR A 335 -14.30 30.34 11.39
C THR A 335 -15.46 29.36 11.45
N GLU A 336 -16.15 29.30 12.60
CA GLU A 336 -17.41 28.57 12.72
C GLU A 336 -18.46 29.19 11.77
N ALA A 337 -19.10 28.35 10.95
CA ALA A 337 -20.16 28.73 10.02
C ALA A 337 -21.53 28.87 10.71
#